data_AF-A0A958P3J8-F1
#
_entry.id   AF-A0A958P3J8-F1
#
_cell.length_a   1.000
_cell.length_b   1.000
_cell.length_c   1.000
_cell.angle_alpha   90.00
_cell.angle_beta   90.00
_cell.angle_gamma   90.00
#
_symmetry.space_group_name_H-M   'P 1'
#
loop_
_entity.id
_entity.type
_entity.pdbx_description
1 polymer ?
#
loop_
_entity_poly.entity_id
_entity_poly.type
_entity_poly.pdbx_seq_one_letter_code
_entity_poly.pdbx_strand_id
1 'polypeptide(L)' 'DGGLNVNDEIIAIDGFRVTDNLSDFIDSKNVGDKISITISRDNILQTIDIVLKERGNTYYQIYKATKDINSVYKKWLEKI' A
#
# COMPACT_ATOMS: atom_id res chain seq x y z
N ASP A 1 1.13 12.02 7.45
CA ASP A 1 0.39 12.80 6.45
C ASP A 1 1.39 13.37 5.48
N GLY A 2 1.18 13.18 4.17
CA GLY A 2 2.18 13.43 3.13
C GLY A 2 1.69 14.31 1.97
N GLY A 3 0.48 14.87 2.06
CA GLY A 3 -0.02 15.83 1.06
C GLY A 3 -0.57 15.24 -0.24
N LEU A 4 -0.57 13.91 -0.40
CA LEU A 4 -1.31 13.23 -1.46
C LEU A 4 -2.83 13.30 -1.20
N ASN A 5 -3.58 13.56 -2.26
CA ASN A 5 -5.03 13.66 -2.28
C ASN A 5 -5.64 12.62 -3.21
N VAL A 6 -6.94 12.38 -3.04
CA VAL A 6 -7.71 11.59 -4.01
C VAL A 6 -7.67 12.30 -5.36
N ASN A 7 -7.55 11.51 -6.43
CA ASN A 7 -7.42 11.95 -7.83
C ASN A 7 -6.07 12.56 -8.22
N ASP A 8 -5.06 12.55 -7.35
CA ASP A 8 -3.70 12.84 -7.79
C ASP A 8 -3.20 11.72 -8.72
N GLU A 9 -2.64 12.11 -9.85
CA GLU A 9 -1.88 11.20 -10.71
C GLU A 9 -0.40 11.28 -10.34
N ILE A 10 0.19 10.17 -9.91
CA ILE A 10 1.64 10.10 -9.65
C ILE A 10 2.38 9.93 -10.98
N ILE A 11 3.26 10.88 -11.30
CA ILE A 11 4.00 10.93 -12.57
C ILE A 11 5.43 10.40 -12.39
N ALA A 12 6.10 10.80 -11.31
CA ALA A 12 7.50 10.44 -11.05
C ALA A 12 7.81 10.36 -9.55
N ILE A 13 8.77 9.53 -9.17
CA ILE A 13 9.35 9.46 -7.83
C ILE A 13 10.86 9.64 -7.95
N ASP A 14 11.41 10.57 -7.18
CA ASP A 14 12.83 10.96 -7.19
C ASP A 14 13.38 11.26 -8.59
N GLY A 15 12.55 11.85 -9.46
CA GLY A 15 12.90 12.24 -10.82
C GLY A 15 12.77 11.12 -11.87
N PHE A 16 12.40 9.90 -11.47
CA PHE A 16 12.20 8.77 -12.37
C PHE A 16 10.70 8.57 -12.67
N ARG A 17 10.37 8.43 -13.96
CA ARG A 17 8.99 8.23 -14.43
C ARG A 17 8.43 6.93 -13.85
N VAL A 18 7.27 7.01 -13.22
CA VAL A 18 6.50 5.82 -12.80
C VAL A 18 5.84 5.22 -14.05
N THR A 19 6.05 3.92 -14.28
CA THR A 19 5.43 3.17 -15.39
C THR A 19 4.30 2.27 -14.90
N ASP A 20 4.61 1.30 -14.04
CA ASP A 20 3.65 0.25 -13.65
C ASP A 20 3.61 0.02 -12.13
N ASN A 21 4.73 -0.36 -11.51
CA ASN A 21 4.75 -0.79 -10.11
C ASN A 21 5.37 0.28 -9.20
N LEU A 22 4.56 0.83 -8.29
CA LEU A 22 5.04 1.82 -7.32
C LEU A 22 6.05 1.21 -6.33
N SER A 23 5.91 -0.10 -6.02
CA SER A 23 6.80 -0.81 -5.10
C SER A 23 8.26 -0.74 -5.51
N ASP A 24 8.55 -0.73 -6.81
CA ASP A 24 9.92 -0.69 -7.34
C ASP A 24 10.68 0.57 -6.89
N PHE A 25 9.96 1.66 -6.56
CA PHE A 25 10.53 2.93 -6.12
C PHE A 25 10.69 3.05 -4.60
N ILE A 26 10.02 2.20 -3.82
CA ILE A 26 9.94 2.31 -2.35
C ILE A 26 10.49 1.09 -1.61
N ASP A 27 10.53 -0.09 -2.23
CA ASP A 27 10.91 -1.34 -1.56
C ASP A 27 12.38 -1.35 -1.08
N SER A 28 13.25 -0.55 -1.69
CA SER A 28 14.66 -0.40 -1.29
C SER A 28 14.91 0.74 -0.28
N LYS A 29 13.86 1.48 0.10
CA LYS A 29 13.95 2.63 1.02
C LYS A 29 13.55 2.24 2.43
N ASN A 30 14.02 3.02 3.39
CA ASN A 30 13.78 2.81 4.82
C ASN A 30 12.63 3.68 5.33
N VAL A 31 12.05 3.26 6.47
CA VAL A 31 11.17 4.11 7.25
C VAL A 31 11.93 5.37 7.68
N GLY A 32 11.35 6.54 7.44
CA GLY A 32 11.96 7.84 7.71
C GLY A 32 12.66 8.47 6.49
N ASP A 33 12.86 7.74 5.40
CA ASP A 33 13.42 8.31 4.18
C ASP A 33 12.46 9.33 3.56
N LYS A 34 13.01 10.45 3.11
CA LYS A 34 12.26 11.47 2.34
C LYS A 34 12.33 11.12 0.86
N ILE A 35 11.18 11.08 0.20
CA ILE A 35 11.06 10.92 -1.26
C ILE A 35 10.37 12.13 -1.86
N SER A 36 10.74 12.46 -3.09
CA SER A 36 10.11 13.54 -3.84
C SER A 36 9.18 12.95 -4.90
N ILE A 37 7.91 13.34 -4.90
CA ILE A 37 6.90 12.82 -5.81
C ILE A 37 6.42 13.95 -6.71
N THR A 38 6.51 13.74 -8.02
CA THR A 38 5.86 14.61 -9.01
C THR A 38 4.46 14.08 -9.27
N ILE A 39 3.46 14.93 -9.06
CA ILE A 39 2.05 14.63 -9.28
C ILE A 39 1.45 15.59 -10.32
N SER A 40 0.38 15.15 -10.97
CA SER A 40 -0.57 16.01 -11.66
C SER A 40 -1.82 16.17 -10.79
N ARG A 41 -2.15 17.40 -10.42
CA ARG A 41 -3.37 17.77 -9.69
C ARG A 41 -4.05 18.90 -10.43
N ASP A 42 -5.29 18.68 -10.86
CA ASP A 42 -6.07 19.65 -11.64
C ASP A 42 -5.32 20.14 -12.91
N ASN A 43 -4.62 19.22 -13.59
CA ASN A 43 -3.74 19.47 -14.74
C ASN A 43 -2.52 20.36 -14.45
N ILE A 44 -2.17 20.55 -13.18
CA ILE A 44 -0.97 21.28 -12.74
C ILE A 44 0.04 20.26 -12.20
N LEU A 45 1.25 20.30 -12.74
CA LEU A 45 2.36 19.52 -12.21
C LEU A 45 2.87 20.15 -10.91
N GLN A 46 3.00 19.33 -9.89
CA GLN A 46 3.47 19.73 -8.57
C GLN A 46 4.47 18.71 -8.04
N THR A 47 5.42 19.15 -7.23
CA THR A 47 6.33 18.27 -6.50
C THR A 47 6.03 18.37 -5.02
N ILE A 48 5.81 17.22 -4.38
CA ILE A 48 5.61 17.11 -2.94
C ILE A 48 6.66 16.17 -2.36
N ASP A 49 7.18 16.52 -1.19
CA ASP A 49 8.10 15.64 -0.47
C ASP A 49 7.36 14.89 0.63
N ILE A 50 7.55 13.57 0.67
CA ILE A 50 6.91 12.68 1.64
C ILE A 50 7.97 11.92 2.42
N VAL A 51 7.77 11.81 3.73
CA VAL A 51 8.56 10.93 4.58
C VAL A 51 7.88 9.56 4.64
N LEU A 52 8.61 8.51 4.25
CA LEU A 52 8.13 7.14 4.29
C LEU A 52 7.87 6.68 5.71
N LYS A 53 6.76 5.97 5.89
CA LYS A 53 6.33 5.39 7.16
C LYS A 53 6.38 3.88 7.11
N GLU A 54 6.38 3.25 8.27
CA GLU A 54 6.17 1.81 8.37
C GLU A 54 4.85 1.41 7.69
N ARG A 55 4.91 0.30 6.93
CA ARG A 55 3.77 -0.23 6.20
C ARG A 55 2.76 -0.82 7.19
N GLY A 56 1.63 -0.14 7.39
CA GLY A 56 0.58 -0.52 8.35
C GLY A 56 -0.38 -1.64 7.89
N ASN A 57 0.04 -2.52 6.97
CA ASN A 57 -0.86 -3.49 6.37
C ASN A 57 -0.98 -4.73 7.27
N THR A 58 -2.19 -5.05 7.72
CA THR A 58 -2.48 -6.34 8.35
C THR A 58 -3.21 -7.25 7.38
N TYR A 59 -2.59 -8.38 7.02
CA TYR A 59 -3.23 -9.42 6.23
C TYR A 59 -3.72 -10.53 7.16
N TYR A 60 -5.02 -10.80 7.14
CA TYR A 60 -5.59 -11.95 7.85
C TYR A 60 -5.73 -13.11 6.88
N GLN A 61 -5.22 -14.27 7.28
CA GLN A 61 -5.44 -15.53 6.59
C GLN A 61 -6.16 -16.48 7.54
N ILE A 62 -7.23 -17.09 7.06
CA ILE A 62 -7.99 -18.09 7.79
C ILE A 62 -7.62 -19.44 7.22
N TYR A 63 -7.15 -20.34 8.08
CA TYR A 63 -6.86 -21.72 7.73
C TYR A 63 -7.77 -22.65 8.51
N LYS A 64 -8.14 -23.78 7.91
CA LYS A 64 -8.89 -24.83 8.61
C LYS A 64 -7.98 -25.49 9.65
N ALA A 65 -8.38 -25.45 10.91
CA ALA A 65 -7.70 -26.18 11.98
C ALA A 65 -7.83 -27.70 11.77
N THR A 66 -6.74 -28.45 11.98
CA THR A 66 -6.70 -29.90 11.75
C THR A 66 -7.13 -30.75 12.95
N LYS A 67 -7.04 -30.22 14.18
CA LYS A 67 -7.30 -31.00 15.40
C LYS A 67 -8.54 -30.57 16.19
N ASP A 68 -8.94 -29.29 16.14
CA ASP A 68 -10.03 -28.77 16.97
C ASP A 68 -11.13 -28.13 16.13
N ILE A 69 -11.95 -28.98 15.51
CA ILE A 69 -13.17 -28.55 14.83
C ILE A 69 -14.26 -28.28 15.89
N ASN A 70 -14.52 -27.01 16.16
CA ASN A 70 -15.55 -26.58 17.10
C ASN A 70 -16.97 -26.59 16.48
N SER A 71 -17.98 -26.35 17.32
CA SER A 71 -19.39 -26.32 16.91
C SER A 71 -19.71 -25.23 15.88
N VAL A 72 -18.98 -24.11 15.91
CA VAL A 72 -19.15 -23.01 14.95
C VAL A 72 -18.73 -23.45 13.55
N TYR A 73 -17.59 -24.13 13.42
CA TYR A 73 -17.13 -24.68 12.14
C TYR A 73 -18.17 -25.65 11.56
N LYS A 74 -18.65 -26.61 12.35
CA LYS A 74 -19.65 -27.60 11.89
C LYS A 74 -20.95 -26.95 11.42
N LYS A 75 -21.41 -25.92 12.14
CA LYS A 75 -22.67 -25.24 11.82
C LYS A 75 -22.58 -24.36 10.57
N TRP A 76 -21.43 -23.73 10.32
CA TRP A 76 -21.34 -22.64 9.33
C TRP A 76 -20.32 -22.84 8.21
N LEU A 77 -19.29 -23.68 8.40
CA LEU A 77 -18.13 -23.76 7.49
C LEU A 77 -17.88 -25.19 6.94
N GLU A 78 -18.65 -26.20 7.36
CA GLU A 78 -18.47 -27.60 6.93
C GLU A 78 -19.07 -27.91 5.54
N LYS A 79 -20.09 -27.15 5.11
CA LYS A 79 -20.79 -27.33 3.82
C LYS A 79 -20.31 -26.40 2.69
N ILE A 80 -19.27 -25.61 2.96
CA ILE A 80 -18.65 -24.72 1.97
C ILE A 80 -17.59 -25.52 1.19
#